data_AF-A0A1F4F5G3-F1
#
_entry.id   AF-A0A1F4F5G3-F1
#
_cell.length_a   1.000
_cell.length_b   1.000
_cell.length_c   1.000
_cell.angle_alpha   90.00
_cell.angle_beta   90.00
_cell.angle_gamma   90.00
#
_symmetry.space_group_name_H-M   'P 1'
#
loop_
_entity.id
_entity.type
_entity.pdbx_description
1 polymer ?
#
loop_
_entity_poly.entity_id
_entity_poly.type
_entity_poly.pdbx_seq_one_letter_code
_entity_poly.pdbx_strand_id
1 'polypeptide(L)'
;MEFLSWGRNPWGQDILTHISWDLLWASLIAGLMFLVAHASYMVLSAHRKRRTAEVDALEATHKDLPARIPKHSFMARTFHWVMAASMFTLLFTAFLPIAGIRFPWVQWHWMAGLVLTGSIIFHIFHATFWLDFWSIWVGPKDIPEFKSEIMRELGHDVPGPKPGKYPLGNRLYHLAIVVVGLAAILSGLLMIPRGRT
;
A
#
# COMPACT_ATOMS: atom_id res chain seq x y z
N MET A 1 29.66 1.40 -7.79
CA MET A 1 28.52 2.16 -7.21
C MET A 1 28.89 2.49 -5.78
N GLU A 2 29.09 3.76 -5.44
CA GLU A 2 29.19 4.17 -4.04
C GLU A 2 27.80 4.10 -3.41
N PHE A 3 27.60 3.19 -2.46
CA PHE A 3 26.28 2.93 -1.88
C PHE A 3 25.84 4.04 -0.92
N LEU A 4 26.81 4.66 -0.26
CA LEU A 4 26.65 5.75 0.70
C LEU A 4 27.45 6.95 0.20
N SER A 5 26.81 8.11 0.13
CA SER A 5 27.46 9.37 -0.15
C SER A 5 27.77 10.09 1.15
N TRP A 6 29.03 10.48 1.31
CA TRP A 6 29.53 11.20 2.48
C TRP A 6 29.87 12.63 2.08
N GLY A 7 29.65 13.56 3.01
CA GLY A 7 30.02 14.97 2.86
C GLY A 7 30.58 15.50 4.17
N ARG A 8 31.09 16.74 4.18
CA ARG A 8 31.55 17.41 5.40
C ARG A 8 30.54 18.43 5.87
N ASN A 9 30.30 18.47 7.19
CA ASN A 9 29.54 19.54 7.81
C ASN A 9 30.39 20.82 7.99
N PRO A 10 29.81 21.95 8.42
CA PRO A 10 30.56 23.21 8.64
C PRO A 10 31.70 23.12 9.66
N TRP A 11 31.73 22.07 10.49
CA TRP A 11 32.78 21.79 11.49
C TRP A 11 33.81 20.76 11.00
N GLY A 12 33.77 20.37 9.72
CA GLY A 12 34.72 19.45 9.10
C GLY A 12 34.50 17.97 9.44
N GLN A 13 33.38 17.61 10.07
CA GLN A 13 33.05 16.21 10.39
C GLN A 13 32.39 15.53 9.19
N ASP A 14 32.75 14.27 8.96
CA ASP A 14 32.09 13.44 7.93
C ASP A 14 30.67 13.10 8.35
N ILE A 15 29.72 13.40 7.47
CA ILE A 15 28.29 13.13 7.64
C ILE A 15 27.77 12.36 6.43
N LEU A 16 26.86 11.43 6.69
CA LEU A 16 26.12 10.76 5.62
C LEU A 16 25.15 11.76 4.98
N THR A 17 25.28 12.00 3.68
CA THR A 17 24.42 12.95 2.96
C THR A 17 23.20 12.25 2.37
N HIS A 18 23.41 11.19 1.59
CA HIS A 18 22.34 10.36 1.04
C HIS A 18 22.84 8.96 0.68
N ILE A 19 21.89 8.04 0.48
CA ILE A 19 22.13 6.73 -0.14
C ILE A 19 22.17 6.93 -1.66
N SER A 20 22.80 6.01 -2.40
CA SER A 20 22.85 6.06 -3.86
C SER A 20 21.46 6.23 -4.50
N TRP A 21 21.36 7.20 -5.41
CA TRP A 21 20.19 7.38 -6.27
C TRP A 21 19.99 6.24 -7.27
N ASP A 22 21.01 5.40 -7.49
CA ASP A 22 20.87 4.18 -8.29
C ASP A 22 19.84 3.22 -7.67
N LEU A 23 19.68 3.24 -6.34
CA LEU A 23 18.66 2.43 -5.66
C LEU A 23 17.23 2.89 -5.98
N LEU A 24 17.02 4.19 -6.20
CA LEU A 24 15.74 4.70 -6.67
C LEU A 24 15.41 4.08 -8.03
N TRP A 25 16.35 4.14 -8.98
CA TRP A 25 16.15 3.56 -10.30
C TRP A 25 16.00 2.04 -10.26
N ALA A 26 16.80 1.35 -9.45
CA ALA A 26 16.69 -0.09 -9.26
C ALA A 26 15.31 -0.48 -8.71
N SER A 27 14.81 0.23 -7.70
CA SER A 27 13.47 -0.02 -7.13
C SER A 27 12.35 0.29 -8.12
N LEU A 28 12.48 1.36 -8.92
CA LEU A 28 11.53 1.69 -9.98
C LEU A 28 11.48 0.58 -11.04
N ILE A 29 12.64 0.16 -11.55
CA ILE A 29 12.74 -0.92 -12.55
C ILE A 29 12.18 -2.22 -11.98
N ALA A 30 12.54 -2.59 -10.75
CA ALA A 30 12.01 -3.78 -10.09
C ALA A 30 10.48 -3.72 -9.97
N GLY A 31 9.94 -2.55 -9.61
CA GLY A 31 8.49 -2.31 -9.57
C GLY A 31 7.83 -2.48 -10.94
N LEU A 32 8.38 -1.89 -12.00
CA LEU A 32 7.86 -2.07 -13.36
C LEU A 32 7.94 -3.54 -13.81
N MET A 33 9.06 -4.21 -13.58
CA MET A 33 9.25 -5.63 -13.90
C MET A 33 8.24 -6.50 -13.16
N PHE A 34 8.00 -6.23 -11.88
CA PHE A 34 6.96 -6.89 -11.10
C PHE A 34 5.57 -6.66 -11.72
N LEU A 35 5.23 -5.43 -12.10
CA LEU A 35 3.94 -5.14 -12.74
C LEU A 35 3.78 -5.87 -14.08
N VAL A 36 4.82 -5.92 -14.91
CA VAL A 36 4.82 -6.66 -16.18
C VAL A 36 4.66 -8.16 -15.94
N ALA A 37 5.43 -8.73 -15.02
CA ALA A 37 5.33 -10.14 -14.66
C ALA A 37 3.95 -10.47 -14.08
N HIS A 38 3.41 -9.61 -13.21
CA HIS A 38 2.09 -9.77 -12.62
C HIS A 38 0.99 -9.66 -13.66
N ALA A 39 1.04 -8.67 -14.56
CA ALA A 39 0.07 -8.53 -15.65
C ALA A 39 0.12 -9.75 -16.59
N SER A 40 1.32 -10.21 -16.95
CA SER A 40 1.51 -11.42 -17.76
C SER A 40 0.92 -12.64 -17.07
N TYR A 41 1.18 -12.80 -15.77
CA TYR A 41 0.59 -13.84 -14.95
C TYR A 41 -0.94 -13.78 -14.94
N MET A 42 -1.53 -12.60 -14.74
CA MET A 42 -2.99 -12.40 -14.71
C MET A 42 -3.65 -12.73 -16.05
N VAL A 43 -2.99 -12.44 -17.17
CA VAL A 43 -3.51 -12.76 -18.51
C VAL A 43 -3.38 -14.26 -18.83
N LEU A 44 -2.28 -14.89 -18.42
CA LEU A 44 -1.99 -16.29 -18.74
C LEU A 44 -2.63 -17.28 -17.74
N SER A 45 -3.03 -16.85 -16.54
CA SER A 45 -3.66 -17.69 -15.52
C SER A 45 -5.16 -17.88 -15.75
N ALA A 46 -5.52 -18.57 -16.85
CA ALA A 46 -6.91 -18.86 -17.24
C ALA A 46 -7.70 -19.69 -16.19
N HIS A 47 -7.04 -20.35 -15.24
CA HIS A 47 -7.64 -21.27 -14.27
C HIS A 47 -8.30 -20.62 -13.05
N ARG A 48 -8.45 -19.29 -13.01
CA ARG A 48 -8.73 -18.58 -11.74
C ARG A 48 -10.09 -17.89 -11.63
N LYS A 49 -10.87 -17.78 -12.71
CA LYS A 49 -12.26 -17.30 -12.60
C LYS A 49 -13.12 -18.42 -12.03
N ARG A 50 -13.95 -18.13 -11.01
CA ARG A 50 -15.05 -19.04 -10.62
C ARG A 50 -15.78 -19.44 -11.89
N ARG A 51 -16.07 -20.74 -12.05
CA ARG A 51 -16.78 -21.23 -13.24
C ARG A 51 -18.08 -20.44 -13.36
N THR A 52 -18.43 -20.01 -14.57
CA THR A 52 -19.68 -19.27 -14.82
C THR A 52 -20.87 -19.99 -14.23
N ALA A 53 -20.96 -21.31 -14.38
CA ALA A 53 -21.98 -22.15 -13.76
C ALA A 53 -22.07 -22.03 -12.22
N GLU A 54 -20.95 -21.82 -11.51
CA GLU A 54 -20.95 -21.60 -10.06
C GLU A 54 -21.52 -20.21 -9.71
N VAL A 55 -21.17 -19.19 -10.51
CA VAL A 55 -21.70 -17.84 -10.34
C VAL A 55 -23.20 -17.79 -10.65
N ASP A 56 -23.61 -18.40 -11.76
CA ASP A 56 -25.01 -18.45 -12.19
C ASP A 56 -25.89 -19.18 -11.15
N ALA A 57 -25.39 -20.27 -10.55
CA ALA A 57 -26.08 -20.98 -9.48
C ALA A 57 -26.21 -20.13 -8.20
N LEU A 58 -25.17 -19.35 -7.86
CA LEU A 58 -25.21 -18.43 -6.72
C LEU A 58 -26.19 -17.27 -6.96
N GLU A 59 -26.25 -16.72 -8.17
CA GLU A 59 -27.22 -15.67 -8.53
C GLU A 59 -28.65 -16.22 -8.53
N ALA A 60 -28.84 -17.45 -9.04
CA ALA A 60 -30.15 -18.11 -9.04
C ALA A 60 -30.68 -18.40 -7.62
N THR A 61 -29.79 -18.59 -6.64
CA THR A 61 -30.15 -18.83 -5.24
C THR A 61 -30.39 -17.56 -4.43
N HIS A 62 -29.90 -16.40 -4.87
CA HIS A 62 -29.99 -15.11 -4.15
C HIS A 62 -30.70 -14.03 -4.98
N LYS A 63 -31.86 -14.37 -5.55
CA LYS A 63 -32.66 -13.47 -6.42
C LYS A 63 -33.26 -12.26 -5.69
N ASP A 64 -33.29 -12.31 -4.37
CA ASP A 64 -33.79 -11.27 -3.47
C ASP A 64 -32.76 -10.15 -3.21
N LEU A 65 -31.49 -10.35 -3.60
CA LEU A 65 -30.46 -9.33 -3.43
C LEU A 65 -30.62 -8.19 -4.44
N PRO A 66 -30.38 -6.94 -4.01
CA PRO A 66 -30.35 -5.81 -4.93
C PRO A 66 -29.17 -5.95 -5.91
N ALA A 67 -29.35 -5.44 -7.14
CA ALA A 67 -28.32 -5.49 -8.20
C ALA A 67 -26.97 -4.87 -7.77
N ARG A 68 -26.96 -3.97 -6.78
CA ARG A 68 -25.73 -3.39 -6.20
C ARG A 68 -25.87 -3.28 -4.69
N ILE A 69 -24.83 -3.71 -3.98
CA ILE A 69 -24.73 -3.57 -2.52
C ILE A 69 -23.63 -2.54 -2.20
N PRO A 70 -23.93 -1.46 -1.47
CA PRO A 70 -22.93 -0.46 -1.12
C PRO A 70 -21.90 -1.05 -0.14
N LYS A 71 -20.66 -1.25 -0.60
CA LYS A 71 -19.54 -1.72 0.26
C LYS A 71 -18.96 -0.63 1.17
N HIS A 72 -18.96 0.63 0.70
CA HIS A 72 -18.36 1.76 1.41
C HIS A 72 -19.27 3.00 1.36
N SER A 73 -19.41 3.68 2.50
CA SER A 73 -20.11 4.96 2.58
C SER A 73 -19.41 6.04 1.74
N PHE A 74 -20.13 7.12 1.44
CA PHE A 74 -19.53 8.27 0.77
C PHE A 74 -18.36 8.85 1.59
N MET A 75 -18.57 9.06 2.89
CA MET A 75 -17.53 9.60 3.78
C MET A 75 -16.29 8.72 3.88
N ALA A 76 -16.45 7.39 3.89
CA ALA A 76 -15.31 6.46 3.86
C ALA A 76 -14.49 6.61 2.56
N ARG A 77 -15.16 6.81 1.43
CA ARG A 77 -14.50 7.03 0.14
C ARG A 77 -13.78 8.39 0.10
N THR A 78 -14.43 9.45 0.55
CA THR A 78 -13.83 10.80 0.62
C THR A 78 -12.60 10.79 1.52
N PHE A 79 -12.69 10.17 2.70
CA PHE A 79 -11.54 10.01 3.60
C PHE A 79 -10.38 9.28 2.93
N HIS A 80 -10.65 8.18 2.21
CA HIS A 80 -9.63 7.47 1.45
C HIS A 80 -8.99 8.36 0.37
N TRP A 81 -9.78 9.15 -0.34
CA TRP A 81 -9.28 10.08 -1.35
C TRP A 81 -8.37 11.19 -0.77
N VAL A 82 -8.64 11.66 0.45
CA VAL A 82 -7.74 12.60 1.14
C VAL A 82 -6.38 11.96 1.41
N MET A 83 -6.36 10.73 1.91
CA MET A 83 -5.11 9.99 2.12
C MET A 83 -4.38 9.75 0.79
N ALA A 84 -5.10 9.35 -0.26
CA ALA A 84 -4.53 9.10 -1.58
C ALA A 84 -3.92 10.38 -2.18
N ALA A 85 -4.62 11.51 -2.13
CA ALA A 85 -4.11 12.79 -2.62
C ALA A 85 -2.85 13.24 -1.85
N SER A 86 -2.82 13.03 -0.53
CA SER A 86 -1.65 13.30 0.30
C SER A 86 -0.47 12.41 -0.09
N MET A 87 -0.72 11.11 -0.31
CA MET A 87 0.29 10.16 -0.76
C MET A 87 0.87 10.54 -2.13
N PHE A 88 0.04 10.85 -3.12
CA PHE A 88 0.52 11.29 -4.44
C PHE A 88 1.33 12.57 -4.35
N THR A 89 0.89 13.54 -3.53
CA THR A 89 1.65 14.77 -3.30
C THR A 89 3.03 14.48 -2.73
N LEU A 90 3.12 13.61 -1.71
CA LEU A 90 4.39 13.18 -1.11
C LEU A 90 5.32 12.50 -2.12
N LEU A 91 4.79 11.58 -2.94
CA LEU A 91 5.57 10.89 -3.98
C LEU A 91 6.12 11.88 -5.01
N PHE A 92 5.28 12.76 -5.56
CA PHE A 92 5.73 13.74 -6.56
C PHE A 92 6.72 14.73 -5.98
N THR A 93 6.46 15.25 -4.79
CA THR A 93 7.36 16.22 -4.14
C THR A 93 8.67 15.60 -3.67
N ALA A 94 8.71 14.29 -3.38
CA ALA A 94 9.96 13.58 -3.08
C ALA A 94 10.80 13.29 -4.33
N PHE A 95 10.17 12.86 -5.43
CA PHE A 95 10.91 12.28 -6.56
C PHE A 95 11.11 13.23 -7.75
N LEU A 96 10.19 14.15 -8.03
CA LEU A 96 10.34 15.07 -9.16
C LEU A 96 11.59 15.98 -9.05
N PRO A 97 11.98 16.49 -7.86
CA PRO A 97 13.23 17.24 -7.71
C PRO A 97 14.46 16.41 -8.06
N ILE A 98 14.45 15.11 -7.72
CA ILE A 98 15.53 14.17 -8.02
C ILE A 98 15.60 13.88 -9.52
N ALA A 99 14.45 13.86 -10.21
CA ALA A 99 14.38 13.79 -11.67
C ALA A 99 14.76 15.11 -12.38
N GLY A 100 15.17 16.15 -11.65
CA GLY A 100 15.62 17.44 -12.19
C GLY A 100 14.54 18.51 -12.35
N ILE A 101 13.29 18.22 -11.97
CA ILE A 101 12.19 19.21 -12.05
C ILE A 101 12.24 20.13 -10.84
N ARG A 102 12.51 21.42 -11.07
CA ARG A 102 12.64 22.44 -10.02
C ARG A 102 11.31 23.17 -9.76
N PHE A 103 10.84 23.11 -8.52
CA PHE A 103 9.64 23.81 -8.04
C PHE A 103 9.70 23.92 -6.51
N PRO A 104 8.87 24.76 -5.85
CA PRO A 104 8.87 24.90 -4.39
C PRO A 104 8.21 23.68 -3.69
N TRP A 105 8.84 22.51 -3.83
CA TRP A 105 8.31 21.21 -3.41
C TRP A 105 8.24 21.05 -1.89
N VAL A 106 9.17 21.64 -1.16
CA VAL A 106 9.31 21.47 0.30
C VAL A 106 8.03 21.86 1.03
N GLN A 107 7.45 23.03 0.67
CA GLN A 107 6.22 23.53 1.29
C GLN A 107 5.08 22.52 1.17
N TRP A 108 4.85 22.00 -0.03
CA TRP A 108 3.79 21.03 -0.29
C TRP A 108 4.08 19.66 0.34
N HIS A 109 5.35 19.25 0.39
CA HIS A 109 5.76 17.96 0.94
C HIS A 109 5.44 17.86 2.44
N TRP A 110 5.88 18.81 3.27
CA TRP A 110 5.64 18.72 4.71
C TRP A 110 4.16 18.92 5.05
N MET A 111 3.44 19.79 4.32
CA MET A 111 2.00 19.97 4.51
C MET A 111 1.23 18.68 4.22
N ALA A 112 1.50 18.03 3.07
CA ALA A 112 0.91 16.73 2.74
C ALA A 112 1.30 15.65 3.75
N GLY A 113 2.53 15.68 4.26
CA GLY A 113 3.01 14.80 5.33
C GLY A 113 2.19 14.92 6.62
N LEU A 114 1.88 16.15 7.05
CA LEU A 114 1.02 16.37 8.22
C LEU A 114 -0.43 15.93 7.98
N VAL A 115 -0.99 16.20 6.80
CA VAL A 115 -2.35 15.76 6.44
C VAL A 115 -2.43 14.23 6.44
N LEU A 116 -1.46 13.54 5.83
CA LEU A 116 -1.41 12.09 5.82
C LEU A 116 -1.24 11.52 7.23
N THR A 117 -0.33 12.10 8.02
CA THR A 117 -0.08 11.69 9.42
C THR A 117 -1.34 11.82 10.27
N GLY A 118 -2.00 12.98 10.23
CA GLY A 118 -3.26 13.21 10.94
C GLY A 118 -4.37 12.27 10.49
N SER A 119 -4.47 12.02 9.18
CA SER A 119 -5.43 11.06 8.63
C SER A 119 -5.16 9.64 9.13
N ILE A 120 -3.90 9.19 9.17
CA ILE A 120 -3.53 7.86 9.67
C ILE A 120 -3.82 7.73 11.16
N ILE A 121 -3.52 8.75 11.97
CA ILE A 121 -3.86 8.76 13.41
C ILE A 121 -5.37 8.62 13.60
N PHE A 122 -6.16 9.43 12.88
CA PHE A 122 -7.61 9.31 12.89
C PHE A 122 -8.07 7.91 12.45
N HIS A 123 -7.48 7.36 11.39
CA HIS A 123 -7.81 6.03 10.89
C HIS A 123 -7.56 4.94 11.95
N ILE A 124 -6.41 4.97 12.62
CA ILE A 124 -6.07 4.02 13.69
C ILE A 124 -7.07 4.15 14.84
N PHE A 125 -7.36 5.36 15.30
CA PHE A 125 -8.33 5.61 16.37
C PHE A 125 -9.73 5.11 15.98
N HIS A 126 -10.24 5.55 14.84
CA HIS A 126 -11.55 5.13 14.34
C HIS A 126 -11.63 3.61 14.15
N ALA A 127 -10.57 2.99 13.63
CA ALA A 127 -10.52 1.55 13.43
C ALA A 127 -10.51 0.77 14.76
N THR A 128 -9.79 1.27 15.76
CA THR A 128 -9.66 0.64 17.08
C THR A 128 -10.98 0.64 17.85
N PHE A 129 -11.75 1.73 17.77
CA PHE A 129 -12.91 1.94 18.64
C PHE A 129 -14.28 1.75 17.95
N TRP A 130 -14.38 1.95 16.63
CA TRP A 130 -15.66 1.87 15.90
C TRP A 130 -15.71 0.80 14.80
N LEU A 131 -14.58 0.20 14.45
CA LEU A 131 -14.53 -0.87 13.44
C LEU A 131 -14.01 -2.18 14.05
N ASP A 132 -13.98 -3.22 13.23
CA ASP A 132 -13.39 -4.51 13.59
C ASP A 132 -11.87 -4.49 13.34
N PHE A 133 -11.13 -3.84 14.25
CA PHE A 133 -9.68 -3.69 14.18
C PHE A 133 -8.95 -5.03 14.00
N TRP A 134 -9.43 -6.09 14.67
CA TRP A 134 -8.80 -7.41 14.67
C TRP A 134 -8.99 -8.17 13.35
N SER A 135 -10.00 -7.82 12.56
CA SER A 135 -10.28 -8.50 11.28
C SER A 135 -9.19 -8.33 10.22
N ILE A 136 -8.47 -7.20 10.23
CA ILE A 136 -7.47 -6.87 9.19
C ILE A 136 -6.10 -7.48 9.45
N TRP A 137 -5.82 -7.89 10.69
CA TRP A 137 -4.52 -8.46 11.05
C TRP A 137 -4.37 -9.89 10.56
N VAL A 138 -3.18 -10.17 10.02
CA VAL A 138 -2.76 -11.52 9.64
C VAL A 138 -2.41 -12.29 10.90
N GLY A 139 -2.90 -13.52 11.03
CA GLY A 139 -2.63 -14.39 12.17
C GLY A 139 -2.84 -15.87 11.86
N PRO A 140 -2.74 -16.75 12.87
CA PRO A 140 -2.85 -18.20 12.69
C PRO A 140 -4.17 -18.66 12.04
N LYS A 141 -5.25 -17.88 12.21
CA LYS A 141 -6.56 -18.10 11.55
C LYS A 141 -6.48 -18.12 10.01
N ASP A 142 -5.43 -17.54 9.43
CA ASP A 142 -5.26 -17.38 7.99
C ASP A 142 -4.49 -18.54 7.34
N ILE A 143 -3.88 -19.43 8.13
CA ILE A 143 -3.09 -20.56 7.62
C ILE A 143 -3.89 -21.46 6.66
N PRO A 144 -5.16 -21.81 6.94
CA PRO A 144 -5.96 -22.61 6.01
C PRO A 144 -6.25 -21.87 4.69
N GLU A 145 -6.54 -20.56 4.76
CA GLU A 145 -6.78 -19.71 3.58
C GLU A 145 -5.50 -19.64 2.74
N PHE A 146 -4.36 -19.34 3.35
CA PHE A 146 -3.05 -19.30 2.71
C PHE A 146 -2.68 -20.63 2.04
N LYS A 147 -2.87 -21.75 2.75
CA LYS A 147 -2.64 -23.09 2.19
C LYS A 147 -3.53 -23.34 0.96
N SER A 148 -4.80 -22.97 1.04
CA SER A 148 -5.73 -23.14 -0.09
C SER A 148 -5.36 -22.27 -1.28
N GLU A 149 -4.92 -21.03 -1.05
CA GLU A 149 -4.45 -20.13 -2.10
C GLU A 149 -3.21 -20.71 -2.78
N ILE A 150 -2.18 -21.11 -2.02
CA ILE A 150 -0.96 -21.72 -2.57
C ILE A 150 -1.28 -22.98 -3.37
N MET A 151 -2.11 -23.88 -2.84
CA MET A 151 -2.45 -25.13 -3.54
C MET A 151 -3.14 -24.84 -4.88
N ARG A 152 -4.00 -23.81 -4.95
CA ARG A 152 -4.60 -23.34 -6.20
C ARG A 152 -3.58 -22.66 -7.11
N GLU A 153 -2.58 -21.99 -6.56
CA GLU A 153 -1.46 -21.44 -7.35
C GLU A 153 -0.62 -22.53 -8.00
N LEU A 154 -0.47 -23.66 -7.32
CA LEU A 154 0.22 -24.85 -7.83
C LEU A 154 -0.67 -25.72 -8.75
N GLY A 155 -1.90 -25.30 -9.04
CA GLY A 155 -2.81 -25.99 -9.96
C GLY A 155 -3.66 -27.10 -9.34
N HIS A 156 -3.69 -27.23 -8.01
CA HIS A 156 -4.55 -28.20 -7.34
C HIS A 156 -6.01 -27.71 -7.26
N ASP A 157 -6.95 -28.62 -7.54
CA ASP A 157 -8.39 -28.36 -7.41
C ASP A 157 -8.82 -28.51 -5.94
N VAL A 158 -8.56 -27.47 -5.15
CA VAL A 158 -9.06 -27.35 -3.78
C VAL A 158 -10.20 -26.33 -3.72
N PRO A 159 -11.21 -26.52 -2.83
CA PRO A 159 -12.28 -25.57 -2.63
C PRO A 159 -11.74 -24.15 -2.47
N GLY A 160 -12.30 -23.20 -3.21
CA GLY A 160 -11.84 -21.82 -3.18
C GLY A 160 -11.92 -21.23 -1.76
N PRO A 161 -10.98 -20.35 -1.38
CA PRO A 161 -11.07 -19.66 -0.11
C PRO A 161 -12.43 -18.96 -0.03
N LYS A 162 -13.04 -18.99 1.15
CA LYS A 162 -14.22 -18.19 1.48
C LYS A 162 -13.72 -16.98 2.27
N PRO A 163 -13.06 -16.01 1.61
CA PRO A 163 -12.54 -14.86 2.32
C PRO A 163 -13.72 -14.14 2.99
N GLY A 164 -13.51 -13.73 4.23
CA GLY A 164 -14.44 -12.81 4.89
C GLY A 164 -14.44 -11.45 4.20
N LYS A 165 -14.74 -10.39 4.95
CA LYS A 165 -14.75 -9.03 4.40
C LYS A 165 -13.44 -8.63 3.71
N TYR A 166 -12.31 -9.15 4.17
CA TYR A 166 -10.98 -8.89 3.63
C TYR A 166 -10.29 -10.22 3.25
N PRO A 167 -9.99 -10.47 1.97
CA PRO A 167 -9.15 -11.58 1.54
C PRO A 167 -7.73 -11.48 2.10
N LEU A 168 -7.02 -12.61 2.16
CA LEU A 168 -5.65 -12.68 2.67
C LEU A 168 -4.70 -11.66 2.03
N GLY A 169 -4.74 -11.51 0.71
CA GLY A 169 -3.93 -10.51 0.00
C GLY A 169 -4.13 -9.08 0.50
N ASN A 170 -5.36 -8.69 0.85
CA ASN A 170 -5.65 -7.37 1.41
C ASN A 170 -5.08 -7.19 2.81
N ARG A 171 -5.11 -8.24 3.65
CA ARG A 171 -4.53 -8.22 5.00
C ARG A 171 -3.00 -8.14 4.96
N LEU A 172 -2.36 -8.91 4.06
CA LEU A 172 -0.91 -8.85 3.83
C LEU A 172 -0.47 -7.48 3.30
N TYR A 173 -1.20 -6.94 2.32
CA TYR A 173 -0.95 -5.59 1.82
C TYR A 173 -1.11 -4.54 2.93
N HIS A 174 -2.18 -4.65 3.74
CA HIS A 174 -2.39 -3.75 4.88
C HIS A 174 -1.23 -3.78 5.87
N LEU A 175 -0.74 -4.97 6.22
CA LEU A 175 0.44 -5.12 7.09
C LEU A 175 1.67 -4.42 6.51
N ALA A 176 1.94 -4.62 5.20
CA ALA A 176 3.06 -3.97 4.53
C ALA A 176 2.96 -2.44 4.57
N ILE A 177 1.79 -1.87 4.25
CA ILE A 177 1.60 -0.41 4.27
C ILE A 177 1.63 0.18 5.68
N VAL A 178 1.23 -0.57 6.71
CA VAL A 178 1.36 -0.12 8.11
C VAL A 178 2.84 0.02 8.46
N VAL A 179 3.66 -0.99 8.18
CA VAL A 179 5.09 -0.97 8.50
C VAL A 179 5.80 0.16 7.73
N VAL A 180 5.63 0.21 6.42
CA VAL A 180 6.29 1.21 5.56
C VAL A 180 5.76 2.61 5.86
N GLY A 181 4.45 2.77 6.02
CA GLY A 181 3.80 4.05 6.30
C GLY A 181 4.24 4.62 7.64
N LEU A 182 4.24 3.83 8.72
CA LEU A 182 4.70 4.29 10.04
C LEU A 182 6.19 4.62 10.05
N ALA A 183 7.03 3.84 9.35
CA ALA A 183 8.45 4.16 9.21
C ALA A 183 8.68 5.49 8.46
N ALA A 184 7.93 5.73 7.38
CA ALA A 184 7.99 6.98 6.62
C ALA A 184 7.50 8.19 7.45
N ILE A 185 6.42 8.02 8.23
CA ILE A 185 5.93 9.07 9.13
C ILE A 185 6.98 9.39 10.20
N LEU A 186 7.51 8.37 10.87
CA LEU A 186 8.49 8.57 11.94
C LEU A 186 9.74 9.28 11.43
N SER A 187 10.31 8.80 10.32
CA SER A 187 11.49 9.43 9.70
C SER A 187 11.20 10.85 9.23
N GLY A 188 10.06 11.08 8.58
CA GLY A 188 9.64 12.41 8.12
C GLY A 188 9.47 13.42 9.27
N LEU A 189 8.78 13.03 10.34
CA LEU A 189 8.58 13.90 11.52
C LEU A 189 9.91 14.28 12.20
N LEU A 190 10.87 13.35 12.28
CA LEU A 190 12.21 13.62 12.82
C LEU A 190 13.04 14.57 11.93
N MET A 191 12.68 14.72 10.65
CA MET A 191 13.37 15.60 9.70
C MET A 191 12.77 17.01 9.61
N ILE A 192 11.52 17.22 10.03
CA ILE A 192 10.85 18.54 9.98
C ILE A 192 11.65 19.66 10.67
N PRO A 193 12.22 19.48 11.88
CA PRO A 193 13.00 20.53 12.54
C PRO A 193 14.25 20.96 11.76
N ARG A 194 14.79 20.08 10.91
CA ARG A 194 16.03 20.32 10.15
C ARG A 194 15.80 21.11 8.86
N GLY A 195 14.56 21.16 8.36
CA GLY A 195 14.21 21.87 7.12
C GLY A 195 13.75 23.32 7.32
N ARG A 196 13.74 23.82 8.56
CA ARG A 196 13.32 25.18 8.93
C ARG A 196 14.49 26.13 9.27
N THR A 197 15.72 25.64 9.16
CA THR A 197 16.97 26.41 9.32
C THR A 197 17.58 26.66 7.96
#